data_AF-A0A925AD99-F1
#
_entry.id   AF-A0A925AD99-F1
#
_cell.length_a   1.000
_cell.length_b   1.000
_cell.length_c   1.000
_cell.angle_alpha   90.00
_cell.angle_beta   90.00
_cell.angle_gamma   90.00
#
_symmetry.space_group_name_H-M   'P 1'
#
loop_
_entity.id
_entity.type
_entity.pdbx_description
1 polymer ?
#
loop_
_entity_poly.entity_id
_entity_poly.type
_entity_poly.pdbx_seq_one_letter_code
_entity_poly.pdbx_strand_id
1 'polypeptide(L)'
;MFHCNVLHHCLCLSILTLLMACHMPVRVQSPEILAYFPSLPLRDTLHIEIADENTQAGDTIPNRLFFTSIPSALLQQIDYLADSSQAIVLGRQQFPLGNNISAYWVEVRQFWFQHHSLFLYNKSKRQFTDRITVAEWYGGDGGQVLIGSWMFDYDGDGKKDIVRREIQHSMIPKDDEPLEQLSESASILMWKNGRFVDTPFQDTAAVMRRFPIRSFW
;
A
#
# COMPACT_ATOMS: atom_id res chain seq x y z
N MET A 1 30.35 17.01 -83.00
CA MET A 1 29.10 17.57 -82.45
C MET A 1 28.33 16.48 -81.74
N PHE A 2 28.48 16.35 -80.42
CA PHE A 2 27.52 15.65 -79.56
C PHE A 2 27.52 16.36 -78.22
N HIS A 3 26.40 17.01 -77.92
CA HIS A 3 26.14 17.73 -76.68
C HIS A 3 25.41 16.82 -75.68
N CYS A 4 25.90 16.87 -74.44
CA CYS A 4 25.18 17.11 -73.20
C CYS A 4 23.89 16.31 -72.93
N ASN A 5 23.96 15.36 -72.00
CA ASN A 5 22.81 14.96 -71.16
C ASN A 5 23.30 14.25 -69.88
N VAL A 6 23.86 15.01 -68.95
CA VAL A 6 24.21 14.53 -67.61
C VAL A 6 23.79 15.58 -66.59
N LEU A 7 22.49 15.88 -66.47
CA LEU A 7 22.04 16.81 -65.44
C LEU A 7 20.57 16.63 -65.01
N HIS A 8 20.07 15.40 -64.97
CA HIS A 8 18.68 15.11 -64.56
C HIS A 8 18.51 14.01 -63.51
N HIS A 9 19.59 13.48 -62.92
CA HIS A 9 19.49 12.37 -61.95
C HIS A 9 19.94 12.69 -60.52
N CYS A 10 20.42 13.89 -60.23
CA CYS A 10 20.85 14.26 -58.87
C CYS A 10 19.80 14.98 -58.01
N LEU A 11 18.63 15.34 -58.55
CA LEU A 11 17.63 16.11 -57.79
C LEU A 11 16.51 15.30 -57.12
N CYS A 12 16.36 14.01 -57.45
CA CYS A 12 15.31 13.18 -56.83
C CYS A 12 15.74 12.42 -55.56
N LEU A 13 17.04 12.35 -55.25
CA LEU A 13 17.50 11.60 -54.07
C LEU A 13 17.52 12.40 -52.76
N SER A 14 17.43 13.73 -52.82
CA SER A 14 17.58 14.60 -51.64
C SER A 14 16.27 14.93 -50.92
N ILE A 15 15.12 14.56 -51.50
CA ILE A 15 13.79 14.83 -50.90
C ILE A 15 13.27 13.62 -50.11
N LEU A 16 13.81 12.42 -50.34
CA LEU A 16 13.34 11.21 -49.64
C LEU A 16 13.97 10.98 -48.25
N THR A 17 15.05 11.69 -47.90
CA THR A 17 15.71 11.52 -46.59
C THR A 17 15.18 12.42 -45.49
N LEU A 18 14.28 13.38 -45.80
CA LEU A 18 13.69 14.29 -44.80
C LEU A 18 12.37 13.80 -44.19
N LEU A 19 11.80 12.68 -44.67
CA LEU A 19 10.58 12.08 -44.10
C LEU A 19 10.85 10.89 -43.15
N MET A 20 12.12 10.60 -42.87
CA MET A 20 12.55 9.56 -41.91
C MET A 20 12.96 10.16 -40.55
N ALA A 21 12.54 11.38 -40.23
CA ALA A 21 12.38 11.80 -38.84
C ALA A 21 11.14 11.10 -38.26
N CYS A 22 11.20 9.78 -38.17
CA CYS A 22 10.30 9.01 -37.32
C CYS A 22 10.46 9.61 -35.93
N HIS A 23 9.46 10.39 -35.51
CA HIS A 23 9.17 10.59 -34.11
C HIS A 23 8.94 9.20 -33.52
N MET A 24 10.01 8.57 -33.05
CA MET A 24 9.86 7.53 -32.04
C MET A 24 9.05 8.19 -30.93
N PRO A 25 7.84 7.71 -30.63
CA PRO A 25 7.09 8.24 -29.51
C PRO A 25 8.03 8.12 -28.32
N VAL A 26 8.36 9.25 -27.69
CA VAL A 26 9.08 9.26 -26.43
C VAL A 26 8.26 8.34 -25.54
N ARG A 27 8.82 7.15 -25.26
CA ARG A 27 8.16 6.15 -24.43
C ARG A 27 8.19 6.78 -23.05
N VAL A 28 7.13 7.48 -22.69
CA VAL A 28 6.88 7.91 -21.32
C VAL A 28 6.82 6.62 -20.52
N GLN A 29 7.95 6.23 -19.93
CA GLN A 29 8.00 5.09 -19.03
C GLN A 29 7.10 5.48 -17.87
N SER A 30 5.93 4.83 -17.78
CA SER A 30 5.09 4.98 -16.61
C SER A 30 5.94 4.68 -15.40
N PRO A 31 5.97 5.56 -14.37
CA PRO A 31 6.78 5.33 -13.19
C PRO A 31 6.42 3.97 -12.58
N GLU A 32 7.45 3.21 -12.18
CA GLU A 32 7.25 1.97 -11.45
C GLU A 32 6.52 2.26 -10.13
N ILE A 33 5.70 1.33 -9.65
CA ILE A 33 4.90 1.49 -8.43
C ILE A 33 5.75 1.96 -7.22
N LEU A 34 7.00 1.51 -7.12
CA LEU A 34 7.88 1.85 -6.01
C LEU A 34 8.27 3.34 -5.96
N ALA A 35 8.14 4.06 -7.06
CA ALA A 35 8.45 5.50 -7.14
C ALA A 35 7.46 6.37 -6.35
N TYR A 36 6.27 5.83 -6.03
CA TYR A 36 5.22 6.54 -5.31
C TYR A 36 5.40 6.50 -3.78
N PHE A 37 6.49 5.94 -3.29
CA PHE A 37 6.73 5.77 -1.85
C PHE A 37 7.94 6.59 -1.40
N PRO A 38 7.72 7.71 -0.69
CA PRO A 38 8.82 8.51 -0.22
C PRO A 38 9.66 7.73 0.79
N SER A 39 10.98 7.83 0.65
CA SER A 39 11.93 7.32 1.64
C SER A 39 12.14 8.39 2.70
N LEU A 40 11.28 8.40 3.71
CA LEU A 40 11.43 9.29 4.87
C LEU A 40 12.36 8.67 5.92
N PRO A 41 13.05 9.49 6.74
CA PRO A 41 13.84 8.98 7.87
C PRO A 41 13.01 8.06 8.75
N LEU A 42 13.59 6.92 9.13
CA LEU A 42 12.93 5.98 10.01
C LEU A 42 12.76 6.62 11.39
N ARG A 43 11.52 6.80 11.83
CA ARG A 43 11.23 7.20 13.21
C ARG A 43 11.42 6.01 14.15
N ASP A 44 11.74 6.27 15.41
CA ASP A 44 11.87 5.22 16.43
C ASP A 44 10.55 4.49 16.64
N THR A 45 9.45 5.24 16.61
CA THR A 45 8.09 4.70 16.66
C THR A 45 7.25 5.34 15.57
N LEU A 46 6.51 4.51 14.84
CA LEU A 46 5.49 4.92 13.90
C LEU A 46 4.14 4.45 14.43
N HIS A 47 3.24 5.39 14.64
CA HIS A 47 1.86 5.13 15.03
C HIS A 47 0.96 5.30 13.81
N ILE A 48 0.13 4.30 13.52
CA ILE A 48 -0.75 4.26 12.36
C ILE A 48 -2.17 3.99 12.85
N GLU A 49 -3.05 4.94 12.60
CA GLU A 49 -4.49 4.86 12.84
C GLU A 49 -5.23 5.52 11.68
N ILE A 50 -6.50 5.19 11.50
CA ILE A 50 -7.37 5.91 10.58
C ILE A 50 -7.73 7.24 11.24
N ALA A 51 -7.20 8.35 10.72
CA ALA A 51 -7.59 9.68 11.14
C ALA A 51 -8.55 10.29 10.12
N ASP A 52 -9.48 11.12 10.60
CA ASP A 52 -10.40 11.90 9.77
C ASP A 52 -9.65 13.11 9.16
N GLU A 53 -8.57 12.82 8.43
CA GLU A 53 -7.73 13.83 7.83
C GLU A 53 -8.19 14.14 6.40
N ASN A 54 -8.53 15.42 6.18
CA ASN A 54 -8.54 16.04 4.86
C ASN A 54 -7.23 15.69 4.17
N THR A 55 -7.35 15.07 2.99
CA THR A 55 -6.27 14.53 2.15
C THR A 55 -5.03 15.42 2.12
N GLN A 56 -4.09 15.20 3.05
CA GLN A 56 -2.73 15.69 2.89
C GLN A 56 -2.00 14.80 1.90
N ALA A 57 -1.30 15.47 0.97
CA ALA A 57 -0.62 14.92 -0.19
C ALA A 57 0.26 13.71 0.15
N GLY A 58 -0.24 12.51 -0.15
CA GLY A 58 0.59 11.41 -0.61
C GLY A 58 0.51 11.36 -2.13
N ASP A 59 1.49 10.78 -2.81
CA ASP A 59 1.41 10.59 -4.25
C ASP A 59 0.32 9.54 -4.53
N THR A 60 -0.81 9.99 -5.09
CA THR A 60 -1.88 9.09 -5.52
C THR A 60 -1.30 8.11 -6.55
N ILE A 61 -1.35 6.83 -6.21
CA ILE A 61 -0.93 5.76 -7.10
C ILE A 61 -2.07 5.51 -8.07
N PRO A 62 -1.86 5.57 -9.40
CA PRO A 62 -2.90 5.23 -10.35
C PRO A 62 -3.42 3.81 -10.10
N ASN A 63 -4.74 3.64 -9.96
CA ASN A 63 -5.35 2.34 -9.63
C ASN A 63 -4.90 1.24 -10.58
N ARG A 64 -4.88 1.52 -11.89
CA ARG A 64 -4.40 0.56 -12.89
C ARG A 64 -2.98 0.10 -12.60
N LEU A 65 -2.08 1.00 -12.20
CA LEU A 65 -0.71 0.65 -11.85
C LEU A 65 -0.66 -0.16 -10.55
N PHE A 66 -1.41 0.25 -9.53
CA PHE A 66 -1.46 -0.45 -8.25
C PHE A 66 -1.97 -1.88 -8.40
N PHE A 67 -3.19 -2.05 -8.93
CA PHE A 67 -3.86 -3.34 -9.02
C PHE A 67 -3.23 -4.31 -10.05
N THR A 68 -2.37 -3.83 -10.96
CA THR A 68 -1.58 -4.72 -11.83
C THR A 68 -0.22 -5.08 -11.27
N SER A 69 0.34 -4.25 -10.36
CA SER A 69 1.68 -4.48 -9.79
C SER A 69 1.64 -5.33 -8.52
N ILE A 70 0.53 -5.32 -7.80
CA ILE A 70 0.35 -6.13 -6.59
C ILE A 70 -0.24 -7.49 -6.99
N PRO A 71 0.33 -8.63 -6.52
CA PRO A 71 -0.26 -9.94 -6.74
C PRO A 71 -1.71 -10.00 -6.26
N SER A 72 -2.59 -10.58 -7.09
CA SER A 72 -4.03 -10.68 -6.80
C SER A 72 -4.31 -11.38 -5.46
N ALA A 73 -3.52 -12.38 -5.10
CA ALA A 73 -3.63 -13.09 -3.82
C ALA A 73 -3.44 -12.19 -2.59
N LEU A 74 -2.68 -11.09 -2.70
CA LEU A 74 -2.52 -10.12 -1.62
C LEU A 74 -3.69 -9.11 -1.59
N LEU A 75 -4.23 -8.77 -2.76
CA LEU A 75 -5.38 -7.87 -2.89
C LEU A 75 -6.69 -8.52 -2.42
N GLN A 76 -6.86 -9.82 -2.65
CA GLN A 76 -8.03 -10.59 -2.20
C GLN A 76 -8.18 -10.67 -0.69
N GLN A 77 -7.14 -10.33 0.08
CA GLN A 77 -7.21 -10.25 1.54
C GLN A 77 -7.74 -8.89 2.03
N ILE A 78 -8.09 -7.98 1.10
CA ILE A 78 -8.81 -6.73 1.38
C ILE A 78 -10.27 -7.01 1.05
N ASP A 79 -11.02 -7.54 2.02
CA ASP A 79 -12.36 -8.13 1.81
C ASP A 79 -13.40 -7.15 1.25
N TYR A 80 -13.17 -5.84 1.42
CA TYR A 80 -14.18 -4.80 1.18
C TYR A 80 -13.94 -3.95 -0.06
N LEU A 81 -12.90 -4.28 -0.85
CA LEU A 81 -12.62 -3.55 -2.09
C LEU A 81 -13.60 -3.96 -3.19
N ALA A 82 -14.79 -3.36 -3.20
CA ALA A 82 -15.87 -3.69 -4.13
C ALA A 82 -15.62 -3.18 -5.56
N ASP A 83 -14.93 -2.04 -5.71
CA ASP A 83 -14.63 -1.44 -7.02
C ASP A 83 -13.27 -0.74 -7.04
N SER A 84 -12.27 -1.47 -7.54
CA SER A 84 -10.90 -0.96 -7.72
C SER A 84 -10.79 0.30 -8.60
N SER A 85 -11.80 0.64 -9.40
CA SER A 85 -11.79 1.84 -10.24
C SER A 85 -12.08 3.13 -9.47
N GLN A 86 -12.75 3.03 -8.32
CA GLN A 86 -13.15 4.18 -7.49
C GLN A 86 -12.30 4.36 -6.23
N ALA A 87 -11.43 3.40 -5.94
CA ALA A 87 -10.52 3.51 -4.80
C ALA A 87 -9.53 4.67 -4.98
N ILE A 88 -9.19 5.36 -3.90
CA ILE A 88 -8.05 6.27 -3.83
C ILE A 88 -6.91 5.50 -3.17
N VAL A 89 -5.82 5.30 -3.90
CA VAL A 89 -4.63 4.60 -3.40
C VAL A 89 -3.49 5.59 -3.19
N LEU A 90 -2.91 5.59 -1.99
CA LEU A 90 -1.86 6.52 -1.58
C LEU A 90 -0.62 5.75 -1.15
N GLY A 91 0.53 6.09 -1.74
CA GLY A 91 1.84 5.64 -1.25
C GLY A 91 2.30 6.56 -0.13
N ARG A 92 2.32 6.05 1.12
CA ARG A 92 2.64 6.87 2.29
C ARG A 92 4.13 6.92 2.58
N GLN A 93 4.77 5.76 2.66
CA GLN A 93 6.18 5.67 3.00
C GLN A 93 6.74 4.30 2.62
N GLN A 94 8.06 4.21 2.44
CA GLN A 94 8.77 2.93 2.47
C GLN A 94 9.86 2.92 3.55
N PHE A 95 10.15 1.74 4.08
CA PHE A 95 11.28 1.53 5.00
C PHE A 95 11.86 0.12 4.88
N PRO A 96 13.18 -0.05 5.13
CA PRO A 96 13.80 -1.36 5.14
C PRO A 96 13.41 -2.17 6.39
N LEU A 97 13.13 -3.47 6.21
CA LEU A 97 12.97 -4.45 7.31
C LEU A 97 14.16 -5.41 7.42
N GLY A 98 15.05 -5.35 6.45
CA GLY A 98 16.29 -6.13 6.40
C GLY A 98 17.00 -5.90 5.07
N ASN A 99 18.05 -6.69 4.81
CA ASN A 99 18.93 -6.48 3.65
C ASN A 99 18.19 -6.59 2.31
N ASN A 100 17.16 -7.44 2.23
CA ASN A 100 16.49 -7.79 0.97
C ASN A 100 14.98 -7.53 0.97
N ILE A 101 14.42 -6.99 2.06
CA ILE A 101 12.99 -6.73 2.19
C ILE A 101 12.78 -5.29 2.62
N SER A 102 11.89 -4.61 1.89
CA SER A 102 11.35 -3.31 2.27
C SER A 102 9.84 -3.44 2.49
N ALA A 103 9.33 -2.73 3.49
CA ALA A 103 7.90 -2.52 3.67
C ALA A 103 7.47 -1.23 2.95
N TYR A 104 6.34 -1.30 2.26
CA TYR A 104 5.72 -0.20 1.55
C TYR A 104 4.35 0.05 2.18
N TRP A 105 4.20 1.18 2.86
CA TRP A 105 2.96 1.58 3.49
C TRP A 105 2.03 2.19 2.44
N VAL A 106 0.95 1.46 2.18
CA VAL A 106 -0.14 1.85 1.29
C VAL A 106 -1.37 2.16 2.12
N GLU A 107 -2.07 3.20 1.71
CA GLU A 107 -3.40 3.50 2.19
C GLU A 107 -4.39 3.42 1.02
N VAL A 108 -5.52 2.77 1.25
CA VAL A 108 -6.62 2.63 0.31
C VAL A 108 -7.86 3.22 0.96
N ARG A 109 -8.49 4.18 0.29
CA ARG A 109 -9.78 4.74 0.69
C ARG A 109 -10.82 4.40 -0.36
N GLN A 110 -11.99 3.92 0.04
CA GLN A 110 -13.11 3.72 -0.86
C GLN A 110 -14.43 3.92 -0.10
N PHE A 111 -15.26 4.87 -0.54
CA PHE A 111 -16.46 5.30 0.19
C PHE A 111 -16.12 5.69 1.64
N TRP A 112 -16.72 5.02 2.62
CA TRP A 112 -16.47 5.20 4.03
C TRP A 112 -15.31 4.32 4.53
N PHE A 113 -14.89 3.29 3.79
CA PHE A 113 -13.82 2.38 4.20
C PHE A 113 -12.43 3.00 4.02
N GLN A 114 -11.58 2.87 5.05
CA GLN A 114 -10.18 3.23 5.01
C GLN A 114 -9.31 2.08 5.51
N HIS A 115 -8.25 1.78 4.76
CA HIS A 115 -7.41 0.63 5.02
C HIS A 115 -5.95 0.91 4.76
N HIS A 116 -5.13 0.66 5.77
CA HIS A 116 -3.69 0.83 5.71
C HIS A 116 -3.03 -0.53 5.78
N SER A 117 -2.16 -0.79 4.82
CA SER A 117 -1.41 -2.03 4.70
C SER A 117 0.07 -1.76 4.49
N LEU A 118 0.91 -2.62 5.06
CA LEU A 118 2.30 -2.77 4.66
C LEU A 118 2.38 -3.88 3.63
N PHE A 119 2.81 -3.54 2.42
CA PHE A 119 3.19 -4.54 1.42
C PHE A 119 4.69 -4.82 1.52
N LEU A 120 5.06 -6.08 1.64
CA LEU A 120 6.46 -6.49 1.74
C LEU A 120 7.02 -6.80 0.36
N TYR A 121 8.03 -6.06 -0.04
CA TYR A 121 8.69 -6.23 -1.34
C TYR A 121 10.04 -6.92 -1.17
N ASN A 122 10.20 -8.05 -1.83
CA ASN A 122 11.47 -8.77 -1.90
C ASN A 122 12.30 -8.23 -3.07
N LYS A 123 13.40 -7.53 -2.77
CA LYS A 123 14.22 -6.85 -3.78
C LYS A 123 14.88 -7.82 -4.76
N SER A 124 15.31 -9.00 -4.29
CA SER A 124 15.91 -10.03 -5.14
C SER A 124 14.90 -10.65 -6.11
N LYS A 125 13.66 -10.90 -5.66
CA LYS A 125 12.59 -11.44 -6.50
C LYS A 125 11.84 -10.36 -7.30
N ARG A 126 12.11 -9.08 -6.99
CA ARG A 126 11.44 -7.90 -7.55
C ARG A 126 9.91 -7.97 -7.50
N GLN A 127 9.37 -8.50 -6.40
CA GLN A 127 7.93 -8.71 -6.26
C GLN A 127 7.47 -8.47 -4.82
N PHE A 128 6.20 -8.12 -4.67
CA PHE A 128 5.51 -8.14 -3.38
C PHE A 128 5.23 -9.58 -2.97
N THR A 129 5.51 -9.92 -1.72
CA THR A 129 5.42 -11.29 -1.20
C THR A 129 4.45 -11.44 -0.04
N ASP A 130 4.08 -10.33 0.61
CA ASP A 130 3.22 -10.37 1.79
C ASP A 130 2.50 -9.03 1.99
N ARG A 131 1.44 -9.04 2.82
CA ARG A 131 0.64 -7.87 3.18
C ARG A 131 0.22 -7.95 4.64
N ILE A 132 0.38 -6.85 5.37
CA ILE A 132 0.02 -6.75 6.78
C ILE A 132 -0.89 -5.54 6.97
N THR A 133 -2.12 -5.77 7.42
CA THR A 133 -3.02 -4.68 7.83
C THR A 133 -2.51 -4.04 9.11
N VAL A 134 -2.31 -2.72 9.05
CA VAL A 134 -1.77 -1.91 10.17
C VAL A 134 -2.75 -0.86 10.68
N ALA A 135 -3.71 -0.45 9.87
CA ALA A 135 -4.88 0.26 10.37
C ALA A 135 -6.07 -0.04 9.47
N GLU A 136 -7.25 -0.03 10.06
CA GLU A 136 -8.50 -0.28 9.35
C GLU A 136 -9.61 0.44 10.07
N TRP A 137 -10.51 1.03 9.30
CA TRP A 137 -11.83 1.41 9.78
C TRP A 137 -12.83 0.92 8.75
N TYR A 138 -13.63 -0.03 9.18
CA TYR A 138 -14.71 -0.61 8.41
C TYR A 138 -15.91 -0.69 9.33
N GLY A 139 -17.06 -0.12 8.96
CA GLY A 139 -18.24 -0.27 9.78
C GLY A 139 -19.52 0.21 9.15
N GLY A 140 -20.61 -0.44 9.53
CA GLY A 140 -21.99 -0.03 9.25
C GLY A 140 -22.91 -0.58 10.34
N ASP A 141 -24.22 -0.52 10.12
CA ASP A 141 -25.19 -0.88 11.15
C ASP A 141 -24.98 -2.30 11.69
N GLY A 142 -24.56 -3.25 10.86
CA GLY A 142 -24.35 -4.67 11.22
C GLY A 142 -23.09 -4.99 12.03
N GLY A 143 -22.14 -4.06 12.15
CA GLY A 143 -20.86 -4.28 12.80
C GLY A 143 -19.76 -3.35 12.31
N GLN A 144 -18.74 -3.18 13.14
CA GLN A 144 -17.64 -2.25 12.93
C GLN A 144 -16.32 -2.87 13.39
N VAL A 145 -15.24 -2.56 12.70
CA VAL A 145 -13.86 -2.99 12.98
C VAL A 145 -12.99 -1.75 12.93
N LEU A 146 -12.21 -1.57 13.99
CA LEU A 146 -11.22 -0.52 14.12
C LEU A 146 -9.87 -1.16 14.49
N ILE A 147 -8.88 -0.97 13.63
CA ILE A 147 -7.51 -1.43 13.82
C ILE A 147 -6.58 -0.23 13.89
N GLY A 148 -5.69 -0.23 14.89
CA GLY A 148 -4.58 0.71 15.01
C GLY A 148 -3.30 -0.03 15.35
N SER A 149 -2.15 0.46 14.86
CA SER A 149 -0.87 -0.18 15.07
C SER A 149 0.25 0.78 15.47
N TRP A 150 1.19 0.23 16.25
CA TRP A 150 2.44 0.88 16.64
C TRP A 150 3.59 0.05 16.16
N MET A 151 4.43 0.64 15.33
CA MET A 151 5.63 0.01 14.79
C MET A 151 6.87 0.57 15.46
N PHE A 152 7.63 -0.28 16.12
CA PHE A 152 8.86 0.06 16.82
C PHE A 152 9.68 -1.20 17.06
N ASP A 153 10.91 -1.05 17.51
CA ASP A 153 11.76 -2.19 17.91
C ASP A 153 11.32 -2.64 19.31
N TYR A 154 10.55 -3.73 19.39
CA TYR A 154 9.94 -4.17 20.65
C TYR A 154 10.91 -5.01 21.47
N ASP A 155 11.71 -5.86 20.83
CA ASP A 155 12.63 -6.79 21.50
C ASP A 155 14.10 -6.31 21.52
N GLY A 156 14.40 -5.18 20.88
CA GLY A 156 15.72 -4.55 20.89
C GLY A 156 16.68 -5.13 19.85
N ASP A 157 16.18 -5.88 18.85
CA ASP A 157 17.00 -6.52 17.83
C ASP A 157 17.34 -5.59 16.64
N GLY A 158 16.91 -4.33 16.69
CA GLY A 158 17.11 -3.31 15.68
C GLY A 158 16.12 -3.38 14.51
N LYS A 159 15.14 -4.29 14.54
CA LYS A 159 14.11 -4.44 13.50
C LYS A 159 12.78 -3.98 14.04
N LYS A 160 11.88 -3.60 13.12
CA LYS A 160 10.55 -3.10 13.50
C LYS A 160 9.60 -4.28 13.67
N ASP A 161 9.00 -4.37 14.85
CA ASP A 161 7.82 -5.17 15.15
C ASP A 161 6.57 -4.31 15.06
N ILE A 162 5.39 -4.94 15.15
CA ILE A 162 4.11 -4.25 15.09
C ILE A 162 3.27 -4.71 16.27
N VAL A 163 2.95 -3.79 17.19
CA VAL A 163 1.83 -3.98 18.11
C VAL A 163 0.57 -3.56 17.38
N ARG A 164 -0.41 -4.45 17.27
CA ARG A 164 -1.70 -4.18 16.64
C ARG A 164 -2.79 -4.30 17.69
N ARG A 165 -3.66 -3.30 17.77
CA ARG A 165 -4.91 -3.36 18.54
C ARG A 165 -6.09 -3.38 17.59
N GLU A 166 -7.08 -4.17 17.97
CA GLU A 166 -8.30 -4.36 17.20
C GLU A 166 -9.50 -4.24 18.13
N ILE A 167 -10.47 -3.44 17.73
CA ILE A 167 -11.77 -3.26 18.38
C ILE A 167 -12.82 -3.66 17.37
N GLN A 168 -13.63 -4.65 17.71
CA GLN A 168 -14.72 -5.14 16.87
C GLN A 168 -16.05 -4.96 17.61
N HIS A 169 -16.99 -4.31 16.96
CA HIS A 169 -18.38 -4.26 17.36
C HIS A 169 -19.21 -5.12 16.40
N SER A 170 -20.12 -5.92 16.91
CA SER A 170 -20.98 -6.77 16.10
C SER A 170 -22.37 -6.89 16.72
N MET A 171 -23.38 -7.05 15.88
CA MET A 171 -24.73 -7.38 16.33
C MET A 171 -25.01 -8.85 16.06
N ILE A 172 -25.25 -9.62 17.12
CA ILE A 172 -25.64 -11.02 17.01
C ILE A 172 -27.17 -11.08 16.99
N PRO A 173 -27.79 -11.63 15.93
CA PRO A 173 -29.23 -11.85 15.93
C PRO A 173 -29.64 -12.74 17.10
N LYS A 174 -30.60 -12.26 17.90
CA LYS A 174 -31.24 -13.03 18.97
C LYS A 174 -32.74 -12.77 18.91
N ASP A 175 -33.52 -13.77 19.32
CA ASP A 175 -34.94 -13.96 18.95
C ASP A 175 -35.80 -12.69 18.89
N ASP A 176 -35.71 -11.81 19.88
CA ASP A 176 -36.53 -10.59 19.95
C ASP A 176 -35.74 -9.28 19.77
N GLU A 177 -34.43 -9.25 20.09
CA GLU A 177 -33.58 -8.06 19.98
C GLU A 177 -32.13 -8.46 19.62
N PRO A 178 -31.44 -7.70 18.73
CA PRO A 178 -30.03 -7.94 18.45
C PRO A 178 -29.19 -7.72 19.71
N LEU A 179 -28.26 -8.64 19.98
CA LEU A 179 -27.28 -8.50 21.04
C LEU A 179 -26.05 -7.77 20.49
N GLU A 180 -25.78 -6.58 21.02
CA GLU A 180 -24.52 -5.88 20.77
C GLU A 180 -23.37 -6.59 21.51
N GLN A 181 -22.29 -6.84 20.78
CA GLN A 181 -21.05 -7.40 21.32
C GLN A 181 -19.87 -6.53 20.91
N LEU A 182 -19.12 -6.06 21.91
CA LEU A 182 -17.81 -5.43 21.74
C LEU A 182 -16.72 -6.44 22.12
N SER A 183 -15.74 -6.59 21.23
CA SER A 183 -14.54 -7.39 21.45
C SER A 183 -13.32 -6.50 21.24
N GLU A 184 -12.38 -6.57 22.17
CA GLU A 184 -11.11 -5.87 22.06
C GLU A 184 -9.95 -6.85 22.19
N SER A 185 -8.96 -6.71 21.33
CA SER A 185 -7.77 -7.55 21.37
C SER A 185 -6.53 -6.77 21.00
N ALA A 186 -5.38 -7.29 21.39
CA ALA A 186 -4.08 -6.80 20.96
C ALA A 186 -3.15 -7.98 20.68
N SER A 187 -2.37 -7.88 19.61
CA SER A 187 -1.32 -8.84 19.28
C SER A 187 -0.02 -8.13 18.90
N ILE A 188 1.09 -8.87 18.93
CA ILE A 188 2.37 -8.40 18.40
C ILE A 188 2.78 -9.27 17.23
N LEU A 189 3.04 -8.62 16.11
CA LEU A 189 3.62 -9.23 14.94
C LEU A 189 5.12 -8.99 14.99
N MET A 190 5.85 -10.04 15.37
CA MET A 190 7.31 -9.98 15.48
C MET A 190 7.96 -10.25 14.12
N TRP A 191 9.00 -9.49 13.78
CA TRP A 191 9.74 -9.71 12.54
C TRP A 191 10.78 -10.83 12.69
N LYS A 192 10.47 -12.01 12.14
CA LYS A 192 11.29 -13.21 12.27
C LYS A 192 11.48 -13.91 10.93
N ASN A 193 12.73 -14.20 10.57
CA ASN A 193 13.08 -14.95 9.35
C ASN A 193 12.46 -14.38 8.07
N GLY A 194 12.41 -13.04 7.95
CA GLY A 194 11.93 -12.36 6.75
C GLY A 194 10.41 -12.27 6.61
N ARG A 195 9.66 -12.51 7.70
CA ARG A 195 8.20 -12.35 7.74
C ARG A 195 7.76 -11.84 9.12
N PHE A 196 6.55 -11.32 9.17
CA PHE A 196 5.87 -11.04 10.44
C PHE A 196 5.21 -12.31 10.97
N VAL A 197 5.35 -12.57 12.26
CA VAL A 197 4.77 -13.72 12.95
C VAL A 197 3.91 -13.21 14.10
N ASP A 198 2.61 -13.51 14.04
CA ASP A 198 1.68 -13.18 15.12
C ASP A 198 2.09 -13.95 16.39
N THR A 199 2.31 -13.20 17.46
CA THR A 199 2.69 -13.70 18.76
C THR A 199 1.69 -13.12 19.77
N PRO A 200 0.93 -13.96 20.48
CA PRO A 200 -0.04 -13.49 21.45
C PRO A 200 0.66 -12.86 22.66
N PHE A 201 0.06 -11.82 23.22
CA PHE A 201 0.47 -11.29 24.51
C PHE A 201 -0.08 -12.13 25.66
N GLN A 202 0.70 -12.28 26.73
CA GLN A 202 0.23 -12.91 27.97
C GLN A 202 -0.80 -12.02 28.70
N ASP A 203 -0.58 -10.70 28.70
CA ASP A 203 -1.50 -9.71 29.29
C ASP A 203 -1.92 -8.69 28.22
N THR A 204 -2.96 -9.03 27.47
CA THR A 204 -3.54 -8.15 26.45
C THR A 204 -4.10 -6.85 27.05
N ALA A 205 -4.63 -6.89 28.28
CA ALA A 205 -5.21 -5.72 28.94
C ALA A 205 -4.16 -4.65 29.31
N ALA A 206 -2.96 -5.06 29.72
CA ALA A 206 -1.85 -4.14 29.91
C ALA A 206 -1.42 -3.48 28.59
N VAL A 207 -1.38 -4.25 27.49
CA VAL A 207 -1.03 -3.74 26.17
C VAL A 207 -2.06 -2.75 25.67
N MET A 208 -3.36 -3.06 25.76
CA MET A 208 -4.44 -2.16 25.33
C MET A 208 -4.41 -0.82 26.07
N ARG A 209 -4.06 -0.81 27.37
CA ARG A 209 -3.87 0.43 28.15
C ARG A 209 -2.65 1.23 27.70
N ARG A 210 -1.57 0.56 27.31
CA ARG A 210 -0.32 1.20 26.86
C ARG A 210 -0.44 1.75 25.43
N PHE A 211 -1.23 1.09 24.59
CA PHE A 211 -1.43 1.42 23.18
C PHE A 211 -2.90 1.72 22.90
N PRO A 212 -3.40 2.90 23.35
CA PRO A 212 -4.79 3.26 23.18
C PRO A 212 -5.08 3.68 21.73
N ILE A 213 -6.12 3.14 21.10
CA ILE A 213 -6.65 3.72 19.86
C ILE A 213 -7.32 5.05 20.20
N ARG A 214 -6.98 6.10 19.45
CA ARG A 214 -7.48 7.47 19.69
C ARG A 214 -8.51 7.91 18.68
N SER A 215 -8.52 7.29 17.50
CA SER A 215 -9.56 7.51 16.50
C SER A 215 -10.95 7.27 17.07
N PHE A 216 -11.86 8.20 16.77
CA PHE A 216 -13.26 8.07 17.13
C PHE A 216 -13.94 7.08 16.18
N TRP A 217 -14.87 6.29 16.72
CA TRP A 217 -15.73 5.35 16.02
C TRP A 217 -17.18 5.65 16.36
#